data_AF-A0A673CAV7-F1
#
_entry.id   AF-A0A673CAV7-F1
#
_cell.length_a   1.000
_cell.length_b   1.000
_cell.length_c   1.000
_cell.angle_alpha   90.00
_cell.angle_beta   90.00
_cell.angle_gamma   90.00
#
_symmetry.space_group_name_H-M   'P 1'
#
loop_
_entity.id
_entity.type
_entity.pdbx_description
1 polymer ?
#
loop_
_entity_poly.entity_id
_entity_poly.type
_entity_poly.pdbx_seq_one_letter_code
_entity_poly.pdbx_strand_id
1 'polypeptide(L)'
;AILPRARKRSKPAEAGVPRHEEVKFEDIRLYLVERKMGSSRRGFLTQLARSKGFIVEDILSNDVTHVVSEDNQPSPLWTWLRGRGLKDLPRMHVVDISWFTESMRASRPVAVETRHRIQEILRYGRSFEVEKILADERYQTLKLFTSVFGVGPKTAEKWYRRGLRSFSHVLTDPSIHLNRMQRSGFLHYGDISRAVSKAEARALGNIIDEAAHAITPDAVLALTGGFRRYRTCLLLSVLIWKWK
;
A
#
# COMPACT_ATOMS: atom_id res chain seq x y z
N ALA A 1 54.98 -7.14 53.72
CA ALA A 1 54.95 -8.45 53.04
C ALA A 1 54.18 -8.30 51.73
N ILE A 2 54.87 -8.46 50.60
CA ILE A 2 54.34 -8.34 49.23
C ILE A 2 53.92 -9.76 48.81
N LEU A 3 52.64 -9.96 48.48
CA LEU A 3 52.13 -11.24 47.97
C LEU A 3 52.06 -11.22 46.43
N PRO A 4 52.38 -12.33 45.73
CA PRO A 4 52.65 -12.31 44.30
C PRO A 4 51.40 -12.41 43.42
N ARG A 5 51.48 -11.74 42.26
CA ARG A 5 50.52 -11.74 41.15
C ARG A 5 50.36 -13.16 40.55
N ALA A 6 49.15 -13.70 40.56
CA ALA A 6 48.83 -14.96 39.89
C ALA A 6 48.88 -14.81 38.36
N ARG A 7 49.74 -15.61 37.72
CA ARG A 7 49.84 -15.75 36.25
C ARG A 7 48.57 -16.34 35.66
N LYS A 8 47.96 -15.62 34.72
CA LYS A 8 46.83 -16.09 33.90
C LYS A 8 47.32 -17.21 32.97
N ARG A 9 46.83 -18.43 33.15
CA ARG A 9 47.07 -19.58 32.27
C ARG A 9 46.41 -19.31 30.91
N SER A 10 47.19 -19.23 29.84
CA SER A 10 46.70 -19.19 28.46
C SER A 10 46.17 -20.57 28.04
N LYS A 11 44.92 -20.64 27.57
CA LYS A 11 44.34 -21.83 26.95
C LYS A 11 44.85 -21.99 25.50
N PRO A 12 44.97 -23.22 24.97
CA PRO A 12 45.61 -23.48 23.69
C PRO A 12 44.79 -22.93 22.52
N ALA A 13 45.49 -22.44 21.50
CA ALA A 13 44.92 -22.10 20.21
C ALA A 13 44.48 -23.38 19.50
N GLU A 14 43.17 -23.62 19.43
CA GLU A 14 42.60 -24.54 18.44
C GLU A 14 42.60 -23.83 17.08
N ALA A 15 43.50 -24.26 16.21
CA ALA A 15 43.50 -23.91 14.80
C ALA A 15 42.27 -24.55 14.13
N GLY A 16 41.16 -23.81 14.10
CA GLY A 16 40.01 -24.14 13.28
C GLY A 16 40.33 -23.87 11.81
N VAL A 17 40.60 -24.94 11.06
CA VAL A 17 40.68 -24.94 9.59
C VAL A 17 39.47 -24.19 9.01
N PRO A 18 39.64 -23.23 8.08
CA PRO A 18 38.51 -22.61 7.41
C PRO A 18 37.83 -23.67 6.56
N ARG A 19 36.70 -24.20 7.06
CA ARG A 19 35.81 -25.00 6.23
C ARG A 19 35.27 -24.05 5.16
N HIS A 20 35.60 -24.31 3.90
CA HIS A 20 34.93 -23.65 2.79
C HIS A 20 33.43 -23.93 2.92
N GLU A 21 32.66 -22.93 3.35
CA GLU A 21 31.21 -23.00 3.40
C GLU A 21 30.73 -22.99 1.94
N GLU A 22 30.45 -24.18 1.40
CA GLU A 22 29.83 -24.29 0.07
C GLU A 22 28.50 -23.54 0.07
N VAL A 23 28.43 -22.53 -0.80
CA VAL A 23 27.20 -21.80 -1.06
C VAL A 23 26.25 -22.73 -1.80
N LYS A 24 25.06 -22.96 -1.24
CA LYS A 24 24.06 -23.89 -1.78
C LYS A 24 22.87 -23.19 -2.44
N PHE A 25 22.63 -21.93 -2.08
CA PHE A 25 21.43 -21.19 -2.48
C PHE A 25 21.80 -19.83 -3.08
N GLU A 26 22.28 -19.84 -4.32
CA GLU A 26 22.74 -18.63 -5.03
C GLU A 26 21.61 -17.63 -5.31
N ASP A 27 20.38 -18.14 -5.48
CA ASP A 27 19.17 -17.35 -5.73
C ASP A 27 18.66 -16.61 -4.49
N ILE A 28 19.23 -16.86 -3.30
CA ILE A 28 18.75 -16.30 -2.04
C ILE A 28 19.87 -15.59 -1.29
N ARG A 29 19.81 -14.26 -1.40
CA ARG A 29 20.65 -13.32 -0.65
C ARG A 29 19.85 -12.71 0.50
N LEU A 30 20.31 -12.99 1.72
CA LEU A 30 19.72 -12.53 2.98
C LEU A 30 20.36 -11.24 3.44
N TYR A 31 19.55 -10.33 3.96
CA TYR A 31 20.02 -9.21 4.78
C TYR A 31 19.33 -9.25 6.14
N LEU A 32 20.10 -9.29 7.22
CA LEU A 32 19.59 -9.32 8.59
C LEU A 32 19.52 -7.89 9.16
N VAL A 33 18.32 -7.42 9.51
CA VAL A 33 18.09 -6.06 10.02
C VAL A 33 18.52 -5.97 11.49
N GLU A 34 19.59 -5.24 11.75
CA GLU A 34 20.20 -5.15 13.09
C GLU A 34 19.41 -4.34 14.13
N ARG A 35 18.46 -3.50 13.71
CA ARG A 35 17.79 -2.48 14.56
C ARG A 35 17.36 -2.97 15.95
N LYS A 36 16.56 -4.04 16.00
CA LYS A 36 16.06 -4.65 17.25
C LYS A 36 16.87 -5.88 17.68
N MET A 37 17.61 -6.46 16.74
CA MET A 37 18.37 -7.71 16.89
C MET A 37 19.70 -7.49 17.64
N GLY A 38 20.41 -6.40 17.34
CA GLY A 38 21.75 -6.11 17.86
C GLY A 38 22.87 -6.90 17.17
N SER A 39 24.10 -6.35 17.20
CA SER A 39 25.26 -6.86 16.46
C SER A 39 25.64 -8.31 16.82
N SER A 40 25.62 -8.67 18.10
CA SER A 40 25.96 -10.03 18.55
C SER A 40 25.01 -11.09 17.99
N ARG A 41 23.70 -10.81 18.03
CA ARG A 41 22.68 -11.74 17.53
C ARG A 41 22.69 -11.81 16.01
N ARG A 42 22.88 -10.67 15.34
CA ARG A 42 23.11 -10.62 13.90
C ARG A 42 24.29 -11.51 13.50
N GLY A 43 25.45 -11.35 14.17
CA GLY A 43 26.64 -12.15 13.89
C GLY A 43 26.40 -13.66 14.03
N PHE A 44 25.73 -14.07 15.12
CA PHE A 44 25.36 -15.46 15.33
C PHE A 44 24.45 -16.01 14.21
N LEU A 45 23.40 -15.27 13.84
CA LEU A 45 22.46 -15.68 12.80
C LEU A 45 23.12 -15.70 11.41
N THR A 46 24.02 -14.75 11.12
CA THR A 46 24.83 -14.75 9.91
C THR A 46 25.67 -16.03 9.82
N GLN A 47 26.40 -16.37 10.88
CA GLN A 47 27.22 -17.58 10.91
C GLN A 47 26.36 -18.84 10.78
N LEU A 48 25.20 -18.89 11.44
CA LEU A 48 24.26 -20.00 11.32
C LEU A 48 23.79 -20.18 9.87
N ALA A 49 23.38 -19.10 9.21
CA ALA A 49 22.89 -19.15 7.83
C ALA A 49 23.99 -19.54 6.83
N ARG A 50 25.20 -18.97 6.96
CA ARG A 50 26.33 -19.32 6.10
C ARG A 50 26.77 -20.78 6.29
N SER A 51 26.75 -21.29 7.52
CA SER A 51 27.01 -22.72 7.79
C SER A 51 25.98 -23.67 7.15
N LYS A 52 24.80 -23.16 6.81
CA LYS A 52 23.72 -23.87 6.10
C LYS A 52 23.74 -23.64 4.58
N GLY A 53 24.69 -22.88 4.07
CA GLY A 53 24.88 -22.61 2.63
C GLY A 53 24.08 -21.43 2.09
N PHE A 54 23.54 -20.56 2.94
CA PHE A 54 22.87 -19.32 2.53
C PHE A 54 23.87 -18.18 2.33
N ILE A 55 23.57 -17.29 1.38
CA ILE A 55 24.31 -16.03 1.23
C ILE A 55 23.72 -14.99 2.17
N VAL A 56 24.56 -14.39 3.01
CA VAL A 56 24.18 -13.29 3.90
C VAL A 56 25.02 -12.07 3.58
N GLU A 57 24.35 -11.02 3.10
CA GLU A 57 24.92 -9.73 2.76
C GLU A 57 25.09 -8.85 4.00
N ASP A 58 26.25 -8.24 4.14
CA ASP A 58 26.54 -7.34 5.26
C ASP A 58 25.98 -5.92 5.02
N ILE A 59 25.74 -5.58 3.75
CA ILE A 59 25.21 -4.29 3.30
C ILE A 59 23.91 -4.54 2.55
N LEU A 60 22.89 -3.72 2.82
CA LEU A 60 21.64 -3.77 2.09
C LEU A 60 21.85 -3.19 0.68
N SER A 61 21.82 -4.04 -0.34
CA SER A 61 21.96 -3.68 -1.76
C SER A 61 20.72 -4.11 -2.57
N ASN A 62 20.69 -3.80 -3.87
CA ASN A 62 19.63 -4.27 -4.77
C ASN A 62 19.71 -5.78 -5.08
N ASP A 63 20.82 -6.44 -4.73
CA ASP A 63 20.99 -7.89 -4.93
C ASP A 63 20.30 -8.71 -3.82
N VAL A 64 19.95 -8.05 -2.70
CA VAL A 64 19.26 -8.71 -1.59
C VAL A 64 17.87 -9.16 -2.04
N THR A 65 17.55 -10.42 -1.79
CA THR A 65 16.24 -11.01 -2.13
C THR A 65 15.31 -11.03 -0.92
N HIS A 66 15.87 -11.22 0.28
CA HIS A 66 15.13 -11.44 1.51
C HIS A 66 15.71 -10.55 2.61
N VAL A 67 14.88 -9.65 3.13
CA VAL A 67 15.19 -8.79 4.27
C VAL A 67 14.54 -9.40 5.50
N VAL A 68 15.34 -9.92 6.42
CA VAL A 68 14.86 -10.56 7.64
C VAL A 68 14.93 -9.56 8.79
N SER A 69 13.81 -9.35 9.47
CA SER A 69 13.72 -8.47 10.63
C SER A 69 13.13 -9.19 11.83
N GLU A 70 13.68 -8.93 13.02
CA GLU A 70 13.06 -9.28 14.30
C GLU A 70 12.12 -8.20 14.81
N ASP A 71 12.13 -7.03 14.18
CA ASP A 71 11.20 -5.97 14.50
C ASP A 71 9.82 -6.31 13.94
N ASN A 72 8.88 -6.41 14.86
CA ASN A 72 7.48 -6.64 14.61
C ASN A 72 6.71 -5.36 14.22
N GLN A 73 7.37 -4.20 14.21
CA GLN A 73 6.81 -2.90 13.82
C GLN A 73 7.09 -2.63 12.33
N PRO A 74 6.10 -2.80 11.43
CA PRO A 74 6.31 -2.64 10.00
C PRO A 74 6.53 -1.18 9.60
N SER A 75 5.84 -0.22 10.23
CA SER A 75 5.90 1.19 9.80
C SER A 75 7.29 1.83 9.93
N PRO A 76 7.99 1.73 11.08
CA PRO A 76 9.37 2.18 11.18
C PRO A 76 10.31 1.42 10.26
N LEU A 77 10.09 0.12 10.04
CA LEU A 77 10.92 -0.72 9.17
C LEU A 77 10.82 -0.28 7.71
N TRP A 78 9.61 -0.15 7.18
CA TRP A 78 9.35 0.29 5.81
C TRP A 78 9.81 1.73 5.56
N THR A 79 9.66 2.61 6.54
CA THR A 79 10.20 3.98 6.46
C THR A 79 11.72 3.97 6.33
N TRP A 80 12.40 3.16 7.16
CA TRP A 80 13.85 3.00 7.09
C TRP A 80 14.30 2.38 5.75
N LEU A 81 13.62 1.35 5.26
CA LEU A 81 13.91 0.70 3.98
C LEU A 81 13.77 1.67 2.79
N ARG A 82 12.70 2.45 2.74
CA ARG A 82 12.49 3.46 1.69
C ARG A 82 13.58 4.55 1.71
N GLY A 83 14.05 4.92 2.90
CA GLY A 83 15.16 5.87 3.07
C GLY A 83 16.52 5.39 2.53
N ARG A 84 16.65 4.11 2.14
CA ARG A 84 17.90 3.54 1.62
C ARG A 84 18.07 3.65 0.11
N GLY A 85 17.07 4.16 -0.63
CA GLY A 85 17.19 4.40 -2.07
C GLY A 85 17.24 3.12 -2.93
N LEU A 86 16.69 2.01 -2.42
CA LEU A 86 16.62 0.74 -3.14
C LEU A 86 15.62 0.83 -4.31
N LYS A 87 16.03 0.38 -5.50
CA LYS A 87 15.21 0.42 -6.72
C LYS A 87 14.23 -0.76 -6.80
N ASP A 88 14.61 -1.90 -6.21
CA ASP A 88 13.89 -3.17 -6.33
C ASP A 88 13.14 -3.60 -5.07
N LEU A 89 12.81 -2.66 -4.16
CA LEU A 89 11.98 -2.93 -2.98
C LEU A 89 10.69 -3.73 -3.26
N PRO A 90 9.97 -3.56 -4.39
CA PRO A 90 8.79 -4.36 -4.70
C PRO A 90 9.07 -5.85 -4.95
N ARG A 91 10.30 -6.20 -5.34
CA ARG A 91 10.73 -7.58 -5.59
C ARG A 91 11.27 -8.26 -4.34
N MET A 92 11.74 -7.48 -3.37
CA MET A 92 12.31 -8.00 -2.13
C MET A 92 11.24 -8.57 -1.19
N HIS A 93 11.56 -9.69 -0.55
CA HIS A 93 10.73 -10.26 0.50
C HIS A 93 11.17 -9.72 1.87
N VAL A 94 10.39 -8.79 2.43
CA VAL A 94 10.57 -8.33 3.81
C VAL A 94 9.82 -9.27 4.74
N VAL A 95 10.57 -10.08 5.48
CA VAL A 95 10.06 -11.20 6.28
C VAL A 95 10.45 -11.11 7.75
N ASP A 96 9.63 -11.70 8.58
CA ASP A 96 9.85 -11.89 10.00
C ASP A 96 10.89 -12.98 10.26
N ILE A 97 11.53 -12.92 11.42
CA ILE A 97 12.51 -13.91 11.87
C ILE A 97 11.97 -15.34 11.88
N SER A 98 10.65 -15.53 12.02
CA SER A 98 9.99 -16.84 11.90
C SER A 98 10.38 -17.57 10.62
N TRP A 99 10.33 -16.92 9.45
CA TRP A 99 10.73 -17.52 8.17
C TRP A 99 12.20 -17.96 8.19
N PHE A 100 13.07 -17.14 8.76
CA PHE A 100 14.48 -17.48 8.90
C PHE A 100 14.64 -18.72 9.77
N THR A 101 13.98 -18.77 10.93
CA THR A 101 14.07 -19.94 11.82
C THR A 101 13.50 -21.21 11.20
N GLU A 102 12.40 -21.11 10.44
CA GLU A 102 11.83 -22.25 9.68
C GLU A 102 12.80 -22.74 8.60
N SER A 103 13.42 -21.82 7.86
CA SER A 103 14.42 -22.14 6.83
C SER A 103 15.67 -22.81 7.42
N MET A 104 16.17 -22.33 8.56
CA MET A 104 17.31 -22.94 9.24
C MET A 104 16.99 -24.33 9.77
N ARG A 105 15.78 -24.55 10.32
CA ARG A 105 15.31 -25.87 10.77
C ARG A 105 15.20 -26.84 9.59
N ALA A 106 14.64 -26.39 8.47
CA ALA A 106 14.55 -27.18 7.25
C ALA A 106 15.90 -27.37 6.53
N SER A 107 16.95 -26.64 6.95
CA SER A 107 18.25 -26.54 6.27
C SER A 107 18.12 -26.22 4.77
N ARG A 108 17.06 -25.51 4.41
CA ARG A 108 16.76 -25.03 3.06
C ARG A 108 15.79 -23.85 3.14
N PRO A 109 15.76 -22.97 2.14
CA PRO A 109 14.79 -21.88 2.09
C PRO A 109 13.38 -22.44 2.00
N VAL A 110 12.51 -22.07 2.95
CA VAL A 110 11.08 -22.39 2.85
C VAL A 110 10.35 -21.35 2.01
N ALA A 111 9.22 -21.72 1.43
CA ALA A 111 8.40 -20.77 0.66
C ALA A 111 7.94 -19.60 1.55
N VAL A 112 7.99 -18.38 1.00
CA VAL A 112 7.53 -17.18 1.72
C VAL A 112 6.01 -17.13 1.71
N GLU A 113 5.41 -17.63 2.78
CA GLU A 113 3.98 -17.51 3.05
C GLU A 113 3.57 -16.14 3.64
N THR A 114 2.27 -15.85 3.63
CA THR A 114 1.69 -14.62 4.17
C THR A 114 2.06 -14.39 5.64
N ARG A 115 2.11 -15.45 6.46
CA ARG A 115 2.49 -15.37 7.88
C ARG A 115 3.93 -14.86 8.11
N HIS A 116 4.79 -15.03 7.12
CA HIS A 116 6.19 -14.62 7.18
C HIS A 116 6.36 -13.15 6.81
N ARG A 117 5.44 -12.56 6.05
CA ARG A 117 5.64 -11.22 5.48
C ARG A 117 5.35 -10.14 6.51
N ILE A 118 6.30 -9.24 6.71
CA ILE A 118 6.09 -8.05 7.55
C ILE A 118 5.38 -6.99 6.70
N GLN A 119 4.05 -7.04 6.67
CA GLN A 119 3.20 -6.03 6.04
C GLN A 119 2.24 -5.42 7.06
N GLU A 120 2.08 -4.09 7.03
CA GLU A 120 1.17 -3.36 7.94
C GLU A 120 -0.27 -3.89 7.86
N ILE A 121 -0.77 -4.08 6.63
CA ILE A 121 -2.15 -4.50 6.38
C ILE A 121 -2.41 -5.92 6.90
N LEU A 122 -1.47 -6.85 6.70
CA LEU A 122 -1.63 -8.23 7.16
C LEU A 122 -1.65 -8.33 8.70
N ARG A 123 -0.93 -7.43 9.38
CA ARG A 123 -0.78 -7.49 10.84
C ARG A 123 -1.82 -6.69 11.60
N TYR A 124 -2.15 -5.50 11.12
CA TYR A 124 -3.06 -4.57 11.81
C TYR A 124 -4.41 -4.43 11.10
N GLY A 125 -4.62 -5.11 9.97
CA GLY A 125 -5.82 -4.96 9.15
C GLY A 125 -5.94 -3.59 8.46
N ARG A 126 -4.92 -2.72 8.59
CA ARG A 126 -4.94 -1.32 8.16
C ARG A 126 -3.57 -0.84 7.70
N SER A 127 -3.55 0.23 6.92
CA SER A 127 -2.31 0.91 6.51
C SER A 127 -2.24 2.28 7.17
N PHE A 128 -1.18 2.52 7.93
CA PHE A 128 -1.00 3.79 8.64
C PHE A 128 -0.76 4.96 7.69
N GLU A 129 -0.14 4.68 6.53
CA GLU A 129 0.06 5.66 5.46
C GLU A 129 -1.29 6.10 4.87
N VAL A 130 -2.21 5.15 4.64
CA VAL A 130 -3.58 5.45 4.20
C VAL A 130 -4.34 6.23 5.26
N GLU A 131 -4.25 5.84 6.53
CA GLU A 131 -4.89 6.58 7.63
C GLU A 131 -4.39 8.01 7.75
N LYS A 132 -3.08 8.22 7.60
CA LYS A 132 -2.49 9.56 7.60
C LYS A 132 -3.05 10.41 6.45
N ILE A 133 -3.17 9.84 5.25
CA ILE A 133 -3.78 10.53 4.10
C ILE A 133 -5.27 10.81 4.36
N LEU A 134 -6.00 9.86 4.95
CA LEU A 134 -7.41 10.06 5.28
C LEU A 134 -7.62 11.11 6.37
N ALA A 135 -6.65 11.28 7.27
CA ALA A 135 -6.64 12.30 8.33
C ALA A 135 -6.11 13.67 7.86
N ASP A 136 -5.50 13.75 6.67
CA ASP A 136 -4.93 14.99 6.14
C ASP A 136 -6.03 15.99 5.74
N GLU A 137 -5.97 17.21 6.30
CA GLU A 137 -6.98 18.26 6.08
C GLU A 137 -7.12 18.61 4.60
N ARG A 138 -5.99 18.65 3.87
CA ARG A 138 -5.96 18.97 2.46
C ARG A 138 -6.69 17.91 1.66
N TYR A 139 -6.38 16.63 1.88
CA TYR A 139 -7.08 15.53 1.24
C TYR A 139 -8.57 15.53 1.54
N GLN A 140 -8.96 15.69 2.82
CA GLN A 140 -10.36 15.74 3.23
C GLN A 140 -11.12 16.88 2.54
N THR A 141 -10.54 18.08 2.50
CA THR A 141 -11.16 19.25 1.88
C THR A 141 -11.29 19.09 0.36
N LEU A 142 -10.23 18.62 -0.31
CA LEU A 142 -10.26 18.41 -1.75
C LEU A 142 -11.27 17.31 -2.12
N LYS A 143 -11.34 16.23 -1.34
CA LYS A 143 -12.33 15.16 -1.53
C LYS A 143 -13.76 15.67 -1.33
N LEU A 144 -13.98 16.53 -0.33
CA LEU A 144 -15.27 17.17 -0.09
C LEU A 144 -15.68 18.09 -1.23
N PHE A 145 -14.78 18.95 -1.72
CA PHE A 145 -15.14 19.86 -2.81
C PHE A 145 -15.36 19.14 -4.13
N THR A 146 -14.52 18.15 -4.45
CA THR A 146 -14.64 17.38 -5.69
C THR A 146 -15.80 16.39 -5.72
N SER A 147 -16.46 16.14 -4.58
CA SER A 147 -17.71 15.35 -4.57
C SER A 147 -18.91 16.13 -5.12
N VAL A 148 -18.82 17.46 -5.24
CA VAL A 148 -19.88 18.29 -5.81
C VAL A 148 -19.84 18.22 -7.34
N PHE A 149 -20.97 17.88 -7.95
CA PHE A 149 -21.07 17.87 -9.41
C PHE A 149 -20.71 19.25 -10.00
N GLY A 150 -19.77 19.25 -10.94
CA GLY A 150 -19.24 20.46 -11.56
C GLY A 150 -18.06 21.13 -10.85
N VAL A 151 -17.56 20.54 -9.76
CA VAL A 151 -16.33 20.97 -9.08
C VAL A 151 -15.20 20.00 -9.39
N GLY A 152 -14.29 20.41 -10.28
CA GLY A 152 -13.08 19.65 -10.60
C GLY A 152 -11.91 19.96 -9.65
N PRO A 153 -10.81 19.17 -9.73
CA PRO A 153 -9.63 19.34 -8.88
C PRO A 153 -9.04 20.75 -8.89
N LYS A 154 -9.02 21.42 -10.05
CA LYS A 154 -8.51 22.81 -10.18
C LYS A 154 -9.34 23.81 -9.36
N THR A 155 -10.66 23.68 -9.38
CA THR A 155 -11.57 24.55 -8.62
C THR A 155 -11.47 24.27 -7.12
N ALA A 156 -11.47 22.98 -6.74
CA ALA A 156 -11.29 22.56 -5.36
C ALA A 156 -9.97 23.08 -4.77
N GLU A 157 -8.89 22.98 -5.54
CA GLU A 157 -7.58 23.52 -5.15
C GLU A 157 -7.60 25.05 -5.00
N LYS A 158 -8.25 25.77 -5.91
CA LYS A 158 -8.43 27.22 -5.81
C LYS A 158 -9.15 27.60 -4.51
N TRP A 159 -10.22 26.88 -4.16
CA TRP A 159 -10.95 27.11 -2.92
C TRP A 159 -10.13 26.76 -1.68
N TYR A 160 -9.38 25.65 -1.71
CA TYR A 160 -8.52 25.25 -0.61
C TYR A 160 -7.44 26.31 -0.29
N ARG A 161 -6.76 26.83 -1.32
CA ARG A 161 -5.72 27.88 -1.17
C ARG A 161 -6.28 29.19 -0.60
N ARG A 162 -7.58 29.42 -0.76
CA ARG A 162 -8.28 30.57 -0.17
C ARG A 162 -8.69 30.36 1.29
N GLY A 163 -8.39 29.20 1.88
CA GLY A 163 -8.75 28.89 3.27
C GLY A 163 -10.14 28.27 3.43
N LEU A 164 -10.84 27.95 2.36
CA LEU A 164 -12.17 27.34 2.43
C LEU A 164 -12.03 25.85 2.78
N ARG A 165 -12.88 25.36 3.69
CA ARG A 165 -12.84 23.99 4.22
C ARG A 165 -14.20 23.27 4.22
N SER A 166 -15.29 23.99 3.96
CA SER A 166 -16.65 23.48 4.03
C SER A 166 -17.53 24.03 2.91
N PHE A 167 -18.66 23.39 2.65
CA PHE A 167 -19.66 23.90 1.69
C PHE A 167 -20.27 25.22 2.14
N SER A 168 -20.48 25.41 3.45
CA SER A 168 -20.98 26.69 3.98
C SER A 168 -20.03 27.83 3.63
N HIS A 169 -18.72 27.66 3.81
CA HIS A 169 -17.73 28.68 3.43
C HIS A 169 -17.77 29.00 1.94
N VAL A 170 -17.97 28.00 1.09
CA VAL A 170 -18.07 28.22 -0.37
C VAL A 170 -19.35 28.99 -0.75
N LEU A 171 -20.47 28.67 -0.10
CA LEU A 171 -21.78 29.26 -0.41
C LEU A 171 -21.96 30.67 0.15
N THR A 172 -21.27 31.02 1.25
CA THR A 172 -21.36 32.35 1.87
C THR A 172 -20.25 33.31 1.44
N ASP A 173 -19.18 32.84 0.81
CA ASP A 173 -18.10 33.70 0.32
C ASP A 173 -18.58 34.53 -0.89
N PRO A 174 -18.68 35.87 -0.76
CA PRO A 174 -19.28 36.74 -1.77
C PRO A 174 -18.47 36.82 -3.06
N SER A 175 -17.18 36.45 -3.03
CA SER A 175 -16.30 36.49 -4.20
C SER A 175 -16.29 35.18 -5.00
N ILE A 176 -17.06 34.17 -4.58
CA ILE A 176 -17.22 32.93 -5.32
C ILE A 176 -18.47 33.02 -6.18
N HIS A 177 -18.25 32.97 -7.49
CA HIS A 177 -19.33 32.89 -8.46
C HIS A 177 -19.43 31.47 -8.99
N LEU A 178 -20.42 30.74 -8.48
CA LEU A 178 -20.72 29.39 -8.94
C LEU A 178 -21.33 29.42 -10.33
N ASN A 179 -20.80 28.58 -11.23
CA ASN A 179 -21.39 28.37 -12.55
C ASN A 179 -22.68 27.53 -12.45
N ARG A 180 -23.44 27.44 -13.55
CA ARG A 180 -24.72 26.70 -13.57
C ARG A 180 -24.59 25.25 -13.09
N MET A 181 -23.52 24.57 -13.50
CA MET A 181 -23.26 23.18 -13.14
C MET A 181 -23.01 23.03 -11.64
N GLN A 182 -22.19 23.90 -11.06
CA GLN A 182 -21.88 23.92 -9.63
C GLN A 182 -23.10 24.26 -8.78
N ARG A 183 -23.91 25.24 -9.19
CA ARG A 183 -25.18 25.57 -8.50
C ARG A 183 -26.09 24.35 -8.43
N SER A 184 -26.26 23.65 -9.55
CA SER A 184 -27.02 22.40 -9.60
C SER A 184 -26.40 21.31 -8.72
N GLY A 185 -25.06 21.20 -8.73
CA GLY A 185 -24.33 20.25 -7.90
C GLY A 185 -24.52 20.47 -6.41
N PHE A 186 -24.55 21.72 -5.94
CA PHE A 186 -24.84 22.05 -4.55
C PHE A 186 -26.32 21.83 -4.21
N LEU A 187 -27.24 22.24 -5.10
CA LEU A 187 -28.68 22.12 -4.87
C LEU A 187 -29.13 20.65 -4.72
N HIS A 188 -28.58 19.75 -5.52
CA HIS A 188 -28.94 18.33 -5.54
C HIS A 188 -27.86 17.42 -4.92
N TYR A 189 -26.96 17.98 -4.10
CA TYR A 189 -25.80 17.25 -3.58
C TYR A 189 -26.20 15.96 -2.85
N GLY A 190 -27.26 16.01 -2.04
CA GLY A 190 -27.75 14.86 -1.27
C GLY A 190 -28.14 13.68 -2.17
N ASP A 191 -28.88 13.96 -3.25
CA ASP A 191 -29.33 12.93 -4.19
C ASP A 191 -28.18 12.40 -5.05
N ILE A 192 -27.31 13.29 -5.56
CA ILE A 192 -26.19 12.94 -6.44
C ILE A 192 -25.11 12.14 -5.69
N SER A 193 -24.95 12.40 -4.39
CA SER A 193 -23.97 11.67 -3.57
C SER A 193 -24.43 10.26 -3.21
N ARG A 194 -25.70 9.95 -3.38
CA ARG A 194 -26.27 8.64 -3.11
C ARG A 194 -26.01 7.70 -4.29
N ALA A 195 -25.61 6.47 -3.98
CA ALA A 195 -25.43 5.46 -5.00
C ALA A 195 -26.76 5.10 -5.66
N VAL A 196 -26.78 5.02 -7.00
CA VAL A 196 -27.96 4.64 -7.78
C VAL A 196 -28.17 3.14 -7.61
N SER A 197 -29.39 2.74 -7.24
CA SER A 197 -29.78 1.34 -7.11
C SER A 197 -30.04 0.68 -8.47
N LYS A 198 -30.02 -0.65 -8.51
CA LYS A 198 -30.40 -1.39 -9.73
C LYS A 198 -31.85 -1.12 -10.15
N ALA A 199 -32.74 -0.86 -9.19
CA ALA A 199 -34.14 -0.55 -9.48
C ALA A 199 -34.26 0.82 -10.14
N GLU A 200 -33.60 1.85 -9.59
CA GLU A 200 -33.56 3.20 -10.19
C GLU A 200 -32.90 3.18 -11.57
N ALA A 201 -31.81 2.43 -11.74
CA ALA A 201 -31.14 2.29 -13.04
C ALA A 201 -32.04 1.65 -14.11
N ARG A 202 -32.85 0.64 -13.74
CA ARG A 202 -33.83 0.04 -14.66
C ARG A 202 -34.99 0.97 -14.96
N ALA A 203 -35.54 1.64 -13.94
CA ALA A 203 -36.62 2.61 -14.13
C ALA A 203 -36.19 3.73 -15.08
N LEU A 204 -34.98 4.28 -14.90
CA LEU A 204 -34.43 5.28 -15.81
C LEU A 204 -34.15 4.70 -17.20
N GLY A 205 -33.67 3.45 -17.28
CA GLY A 205 -33.52 2.73 -18.54
C GLY A 205 -34.82 2.66 -19.34
N ASN A 206 -35.93 2.29 -18.70
CA ASN A 206 -37.24 2.23 -19.36
C ASN A 206 -37.71 3.59 -19.87
N ILE A 207 -37.54 4.66 -19.07
CA ILE A 207 -37.90 6.03 -19.49
C ILE A 207 -37.11 6.43 -20.74
N ILE A 208 -35.81 6.13 -20.78
CA ILE A 208 -34.95 6.46 -21.93
C ILE A 208 -35.33 5.58 -23.14
N ASP A 209 -35.65 4.30 -22.90
CA ASP A 209 -36.09 3.36 -23.93
C ASP A 209 -37.36 3.85 -24.63
N GLU A 210 -38.39 4.21 -23.85
CA GLU A 210 -39.64 4.77 -24.34
C GLU A 210 -39.41 6.05 -25.16
N ALA A 211 -38.58 6.97 -24.63
CA ALA A 211 -38.24 8.21 -25.32
C ALA A 211 -37.47 7.97 -26.63
N ALA A 212 -36.56 6.99 -26.66
CA ALA A 212 -35.80 6.64 -27.85
C ALA A 212 -36.69 6.04 -28.94
N HIS A 213 -37.58 5.11 -28.58
CA HIS A 213 -38.49 4.46 -29.51
C HIS A 213 -39.54 5.40 -30.08
N ALA A 214 -39.94 6.43 -29.33
CA ALA A 214 -40.80 7.50 -29.83
C ALA A 214 -40.16 8.30 -30.98
N ILE A 215 -38.82 8.37 -31.04
CA ILE A 215 -38.06 9.08 -32.09
C ILE A 215 -37.66 8.11 -33.20
N THR A 216 -37.28 6.88 -32.86
CA THR A 216 -36.80 5.87 -33.80
C THR A 216 -37.23 4.48 -33.30
N PRO A 217 -38.22 3.85 -33.94
CA PRO A 217 -38.74 2.54 -33.51
C PRO A 217 -37.70 1.41 -33.50
N ASP A 218 -36.63 1.52 -34.29
CA ASP A 218 -35.56 0.51 -34.37
C ASP A 218 -34.36 0.82 -33.44
N ALA A 219 -34.50 1.75 -32.51
CA ALA A 219 -33.43 2.13 -31.61
C ALA A 219 -33.09 0.98 -30.65
N VAL A 220 -31.80 0.72 -30.45
CA VAL A 220 -31.33 -0.25 -29.45
C VAL A 220 -30.71 0.49 -28.27
N LEU A 221 -31.19 0.18 -27.07
CA LEU A 221 -30.70 0.74 -25.81
C LEU A 221 -29.85 -0.30 -25.07
N ALA A 222 -28.68 0.10 -24.58
CA ALA A 222 -27.92 -0.69 -23.62
C ALA A 222 -27.44 0.15 -22.43
N LEU A 223 -27.66 -0.37 -21.22
CA LEU A 223 -27.01 0.14 -20.02
C LEU A 223 -25.51 -0.21 -20.06
N THR A 224 -24.66 0.79 -19.88
CA THR A 224 -23.20 0.66 -19.92
C THR A 224 -22.58 1.02 -18.56
N GLY A 225 -21.33 1.48 -18.54
CA GLY A 225 -20.65 1.90 -17.31
C GLY A 225 -20.50 0.79 -16.27
N GLY A 226 -20.50 1.15 -14.99
CA GLY A 226 -20.33 0.17 -13.92
C GLY A 226 -21.55 -0.74 -13.69
N PHE A 227 -22.74 -0.34 -14.14
CA PHE A 227 -23.94 -1.19 -14.11
C PHE A 227 -23.82 -2.40 -15.03
N ARG A 228 -23.17 -2.25 -16.20
CA ARG A 228 -22.83 -3.40 -17.07
C ARG A 228 -21.86 -4.38 -16.39
N ARG A 229 -21.06 -3.93 -15.43
CA ARG A 229 -20.10 -4.73 -14.66
C ARG A 229 -20.63 -5.13 -13.28
N TYR A 230 -21.94 -5.07 -13.06
CA TYR A 230 -22.63 -5.42 -11.82
C TYR A 230 -22.19 -4.63 -10.57
N ARG A 231 -21.74 -3.37 -10.73
CA ARG A 231 -21.41 -2.47 -9.62
C ARG A 231 -22.46 -1.38 -9.43
N THR A 232 -22.81 -1.10 -8.18
CA THR A 232 -23.56 0.12 -7.81
C THR A 232 -22.72 1.34 -8.18
N CYS A 233 -23.32 2.33 -8.85
CA CYS A 233 -22.61 3.50 -9.39
C CYS A 233 -23.32 4.79 -9.01
N LEU A 234 -22.58 5.91 -9.00
CA LEU A 234 -23.15 7.24 -8.81
C LEU A 234 -23.78 7.81 -10.10
N LEU A 235 -23.38 7.28 -11.26
CA LEU A 235 -23.87 7.72 -12.57
C LEU A 235 -24.35 6.52 -13.38
N LEU A 236 -25.47 6.72 -14.09
CA LEU A 236 -25.92 5.80 -15.13
C LEU A 236 -25.33 6.24 -16.48
N SER A 237 -24.83 5.28 -17.25
CA SER A 237 -24.34 5.53 -18.61
C SER A 237 -25.14 4.66 -19.57
N VAL A 238 -25.62 5.26 -20.66
CA VAL A 238 -26.49 4.61 -21.64
C VAL A 238 -25.92 4.83 -23.03
N LEU A 239 -25.96 3.79 -23.86
CA LEU A 239 -25.62 3.86 -25.28
C LEU A 239 -26.90 3.62 -26.09
N ILE A 240 -27.17 4.49 -27.06
CA ILE A 240 -28.29 4.40 -28.01
C ILE A 240 -27.69 4.33 -29.41
N TRP A 241 -28.10 3.36 -30.23
CA TRP A 241 -27.69 3.29 -31.62
C TRP A 241 -28.80 2.73 -32.53
N LYS A 242 -28.65 2.96 -33.84
CA LYS A 242 -29.47 2.40 -34.91
C LYS A 242 -28.55 1.75 -35.94
N TRP A 243 -28.87 0.55 -36.42
CA TRP A 243 -28.21 -0.03 -37.58
C TRP A 243 -28.79 0.59 -38.87
N LYS A 244 -27.92 1.01 -39.79
CA LYS A 244 -28.30 1.50 -41.13
C LYS A 244 -28.54 0.33 -42.07
#